data_AF-A0A8S1XJM4-F1
#
_entry.id   AF-A0A8S1XJM4-F1
#
_cell.length_a   1.000
_cell.length_b   1.000
_cell.length_c   1.000
_cell.angle_alpha   90.00
_cell.angle_beta   90.00
_cell.angle_gamma   90.00
#
_symmetry.space_group_name_H-M   'P 1'
#
loop_
_entity.id
_entity.type
_entity.pdbx_description
1 polymer ?
#
loop_
_entity_poly.entity_id
_entity_poly.type
_entity_poly.pdbx_seq_one_letter_code
_entity_poly.pdbx_strand_id
1 'polypeptide(L)'
;MRNIKQIENFTKKTNSQTKQEKIASKITFLRLVLCDKKTIRASAQICKMNFSTAKAILNKFRRHGVIQQSYKDYDSQLDLLRQIVQIQKGIRCEQICKMQQSKQKLNNQLQLFLQNNQIQRNSEQFEVQFNMDKDVLEQQLRQEQQKEYNLVRQILEQQIILIKKICQ
;
A
#
# COMPACT_ATOMS: atom_id res chain seq x y z
N MET A 1 31.13 -45.65 -52.35
CA MET A 1 30.26 -45.65 -51.15
C MET A 1 31.07 -45.57 -49.83
N ARG A 2 31.81 -44.48 -49.56
CA ARG A 2 32.58 -44.31 -48.30
C ARG A 2 32.19 -43.08 -47.46
N ASN A 3 31.35 -42.17 -47.96
CA ASN A 3 31.03 -40.90 -47.28
C ASN A 3 29.75 -40.92 -46.41
N ILE A 4 28.87 -41.92 -46.56
CA ILE A 4 27.59 -41.97 -45.81
C ILE A 4 27.82 -42.41 -44.35
N LYS A 5 28.77 -43.32 -44.10
CA LYS A 5 29.08 -43.79 -42.73
C LYS A 5 29.77 -42.74 -41.84
N GLN A 6 30.40 -41.71 -42.42
CA GLN A 6 31.02 -40.64 -41.63
C GLN A 6 29.97 -39.64 -41.10
N ILE A 7 28.95 -39.30 -41.89
CA ILE A 7 27.89 -38.35 -41.51
C ILE A 7 27.01 -38.90 -40.37
N GLU A 8 26.71 -40.20 -40.37
CA GLU A 8 25.95 -40.86 -39.29
C GLU A 8 26.72 -40.91 -37.95
N ASN A 9 28.05 -41.02 -38.00
CA ASN A 9 28.88 -41.03 -36.80
C ASN A 9 29.07 -39.64 -36.19
N PHE A 10 29.08 -38.57 -37.01
CA PHE A 10 29.12 -37.19 -36.52
C PHE A 10 27.80 -36.78 -35.85
N THR A 11 26.65 -37.17 -36.42
CA THR A 11 25.33 -36.88 -35.84
C THR A 11 25.04 -37.67 -34.56
N LYS A 12 25.56 -38.89 -34.42
CA LYS A 12 25.51 -39.64 -33.13
C LYS A 12 26.37 -39.00 -32.04
N LYS A 13 27.55 -38.47 -32.37
CA LYS A 13 28.44 -37.78 -31.41
C LYS A 13 27.88 -36.43 -30.94
N THR A 14 27.26 -35.64 -31.81
CA THR A 14 26.63 -34.37 -31.41
C THR A 14 25.35 -34.60 -30.58
N ASN A 15 24.58 -35.65 -30.87
CA ASN A 15 23.42 -36.04 -30.06
C ASN A 15 23.80 -36.56 -28.66
N SER A 16 24.97 -37.19 -28.48
CA SER A 16 25.44 -37.60 -27.16
C SER A 16 25.99 -36.42 -26.34
N GLN A 17 26.73 -35.50 -26.98
CA GLN A 17 27.24 -34.27 -26.36
C GLN A 17 26.10 -33.38 -25.85
N THR A 18 25.09 -33.11 -26.67
CA THR A 18 23.93 -32.30 -26.27
C THR A 18 23.12 -32.94 -25.13
N LYS A 19 23.07 -34.28 -25.04
CA LYS A 19 22.47 -34.99 -23.90
C LYS A 19 23.31 -34.83 -22.63
N GLN A 20 24.63 -34.93 -22.74
CA GLN A 20 25.55 -34.73 -21.61
C GLN A 20 25.48 -33.30 -21.08
N GLU A 21 25.47 -32.29 -21.96
CA GLU A 21 25.32 -30.88 -21.58
C GLU A 21 23.99 -30.62 -20.84
N LYS A 22 22.89 -31.22 -21.31
CA LYS A 22 21.59 -31.12 -20.61
C LYS A 22 21.62 -31.77 -19.24
N ILE A 23 22.35 -32.87 -19.06
CA ILE A 23 22.52 -33.52 -17.76
C ILE A 23 23.39 -32.66 -16.84
N ALA A 24 24.52 -32.16 -17.34
CA ALA A 24 25.40 -31.27 -16.61
C ALA A 24 24.67 -30.00 -16.14
N SER A 25 23.89 -29.36 -17.01
CA SER A 25 23.07 -28.20 -16.67
C SER A 25 22.05 -28.50 -15.57
N LYS A 26 21.42 -29.69 -15.58
CA LYS A 26 20.51 -30.13 -14.51
C LYS A 26 21.23 -30.34 -13.17
N ILE A 27 22.42 -30.95 -13.19
CA ILE A 27 23.23 -31.17 -11.99
C ILE A 27 23.66 -29.82 -11.39
N THR A 28 24.16 -28.92 -12.23
CA THR A 28 24.54 -27.56 -11.80
C THR A 28 23.35 -26.81 -11.22
N PHE A 29 22.18 -26.88 -11.87
CA PHE A 29 20.96 -26.27 -11.35
C PHE A 29 20.59 -26.82 -9.97
N LEU A 30 20.61 -28.14 -9.77
CA LEU A 30 20.31 -28.76 -8.48
C LEU A 30 21.32 -28.34 -7.41
N ARG A 31 22.61 -28.27 -7.73
CA ARG A 31 23.65 -27.78 -6.82
C ARG A 31 23.38 -26.34 -6.38
N LEU A 32 23.06 -25.44 -7.32
CA LEU A 32 22.79 -24.04 -7.01
C LEU A 32 21.58 -23.87 -6.08
N VAL A 33 20.53 -24.67 -6.28
CA VAL A 33 19.30 -24.60 -5.47
C VAL A 33 19.47 -25.26 -4.10
N LEU A 34 20.08 -26.46 -4.05
CA LEU A 34 20.13 -27.29 -2.84
C LEU A 34 21.35 -26.99 -1.96
N CYS A 35 22.51 -26.74 -2.56
CA CYS A 35 23.77 -26.52 -1.82
C CYS A 35 24.01 -25.03 -1.61
N ASP A 36 23.87 -24.22 -2.65
CA ASP A 36 24.21 -22.79 -2.62
C ASP A 36 23.02 -21.89 -2.20
N LYS A 37 21.87 -22.50 -1.88
CA LYS A 37 20.64 -21.84 -1.42
C LYS A 37 20.15 -20.71 -2.34
N LYS A 38 20.46 -20.75 -3.64
CA LYS A 38 19.96 -19.78 -4.61
C LYS A 38 18.50 -20.05 -4.95
N THR A 39 17.75 -18.99 -5.29
CA THR A 39 16.35 -19.14 -5.71
C THR A 39 16.25 -19.98 -6.99
N ILE A 40 15.10 -20.63 -7.18
CA ILE A 40 14.83 -21.44 -8.37
C ILE A 40 14.98 -20.59 -9.64
N ARG A 41 14.48 -19.35 -9.62
CA ARG A 41 14.54 -18.43 -10.75
C ARG A 41 15.98 -18.00 -11.08
N ALA A 42 16.77 -17.62 -10.07
CA ALA A 42 18.17 -17.24 -10.29
C ALA A 42 19.01 -18.41 -10.82
N SER A 43 18.80 -19.60 -10.25
CA SER A 43 19.50 -20.82 -10.69
C SER A 43 19.10 -21.22 -12.12
N ALA A 44 17.82 -21.08 -12.48
CA ALA A 44 17.34 -21.35 -13.84
C ALA A 44 17.96 -20.39 -14.86
N GLN A 45 18.11 -19.11 -14.51
CA GLN A 45 18.74 -18.11 -15.37
C GLN A 45 20.23 -18.40 -15.60
N ILE A 46 20.98 -18.75 -14.55
CA ILE A 46 22.40 -19.13 -14.65
C ILE A 46 22.58 -20.34 -15.57
N CYS A 47 21.70 -21.35 -15.43
CA CYS A 47 21.76 -22.56 -16.23
C CYS A 47 21.06 -22.46 -17.60
N LYS A 48 20.64 -21.24 -18.01
CA LYS A 48 19.94 -20.95 -19.28
C LYS A 48 18.75 -21.89 -19.54
N MET A 49 17.94 -22.14 -18.51
CA MET A 49 16.76 -23.00 -18.61
C MET A 49 15.48 -22.23 -18.25
N ASN A 50 14.37 -22.62 -18.88
CA ASN A 50 13.06 -22.04 -18.58
C ASN A 50 12.60 -22.39 -17.16
N PHE A 51 11.87 -21.48 -16.54
CA PHE A 51 11.37 -21.66 -15.17
C PHE A 51 10.45 -22.89 -15.03
N SER A 52 9.60 -23.15 -16.03
CA SER A 52 8.74 -24.34 -16.09
C SER A 52 9.57 -25.64 -16.05
N THR A 53 10.66 -25.69 -16.82
CA THR A 53 11.60 -26.81 -16.85
C THR A 53 12.31 -26.99 -15.50
N ALA A 54 12.79 -25.89 -14.92
CA ALA A 54 13.43 -25.89 -13.59
C ALA A 54 12.48 -26.43 -12.49
N LYS A 55 11.23 -25.98 -12.50
CA LYS A 55 10.18 -26.45 -11.58
C LYS A 55 9.86 -27.93 -11.78
N ALA A 56 9.78 -28.38 -13.04
CA ALA A 56 9.55 -29.79 -13.37
C ALA A 56 10.70 -30.69 -12.89
N ILE A 57 11.95 -30.24 -13.01
CA ILE A 57 13.13 -30.95 -12.49
C ILE A 57 12.99 -31.13 -10.97
N LEU A 58 12.80 -30.06 -10.21
CA LEU A 58 12.65 -30.14 -8.75
C LEU A 58 11.48 -31.05 -8.33
N ASN A 59 10.34 -30.93 -9.01
CA ASN A 59 9.18 -31.78 -8.74
C ASN A 59 9.47 -33.26 -9.01
N LYS A 60 10.28 -33.60 -10.02
CA LYS A 60 10.69 -34.99 -10.26
C LYS A 60 11.52 -35.53 -9.10
N PHE A 61 12.49 -34.77 -8.60
CA PHE A 61 13.32 -35.19 -7.45
C PHE A 61 12.53 -35.24 -6.15
N ARG A 62 11.54 -34.35 -5.95
CA ARG A 62 10.59 -34.41 -4.82
C ARG A 62 9.71 -35.66 -4.88
N ARG A 63 9.16 -36.00 -6.05
CA ARG A 63 8.35 -37.21 -6.25
C ARG A 63 9.14 -38.49 -5.98
N HIS A 64 10.44 -38.50 -6.29
CA HIS A 64 11.34 -39.61 -5.96
C HIS A 64 11.84 -39.59 -4.51
N GLY A 65 11.35 -38.67 -3.66
CA GLY A 65 11.73 -38.58 -2.24
C GLY A 65 13.15 -38.07 -1.98
N VAL A 66 13.89 -37.66 -3.03
CA VAL A 66 15.29 -37.20 -2.91
C VAL A 66 15.38 -35.80 -2.30
N ILE A 67 14.36 -34.98 -2.52
CA ILE A 67 14.24 -33.63 -1.95
C ILE A 67 12.96 -33.59 -1.13
N GLN A 68 13.07 -33.28 0.16
CA GLN A 68 11.89 -33.08 1.01
C GLN A 68 11.03 -31.94 0.46
N GLN A 69 9.72 -32.12 0.51
CA GLN A 69 8.78 -31.08 0.15
C GLN A 69 8.94 -29.92 1.13
N SER A 70 9.54 -28.83 0.68
CA SER A 70 9.58 -27.60 1.45
C SER A 70 8.14 -27.09 1.62
N TYR A 71 7.61 -27.17 2.84
CA TYR A 71 6.35 -26.52 3.22
C TYR A 71 6.41 -24.98 3.11
N LYS A 72 7.58 -24.42 2.82
CA LYS A 72 7.81 -22.98 2.60
C LYS A 72 7.78 -22.69 1.11
N ASP A 73 6.59 -22.51 0.54
CA ASP A 73 6.41 -21.93 -0.80
C ASP A 73 6.72 -20.42 -0.73
N TYR A 74 8.01 -20.09 -0.70
CA TYR A 74 8.50 -18.71 -0.70
C TYR A 74 8.01 -17.92 -1.93
N ASP A 75 7.79 -18.62 -3.04
CA ASP A 75 7.28 -18.04 -4.29
C ASP A 75 5.80 -17.64 -4.18
N SER A 76 4.96 -18.44 -3.51
CA SER A 76 3.54 -18.08 -3.33
C SER A 76 3.39 -16.89 -2.38
N GLN A 77 4.24 -16.81 -1.34
CA GLN A 77 4.30 -15.66 -0.44
C GLN A 77 4.79 -14.40 -1.14
N LEU A 78 5.79 -14.51 -2.03
CA LEU A 78 6.25 -13.38 -2.85
C LEU A 78 5.18 -12.90 -3.84
N ASP A 79 4.43 -13.81 -4.45
CA ASP A 79 3.34 -13.43 -5.35
C ASP A 79 2.16 -12.80 -4.59
N LEU A 80 1.85 -13.28 -3.39
CA LEU A 80 0.88 -12.64 -2.50
C LEU A 80 1.32 -11.21 -2.12
N LEU A 81 2.59 -11.02 -1.76
CA LEU A 81 3.14 -9.69 -1.47
C LEU A 81 3.07 -8.75 -2.68
N ARG A 82 3.33 -9.24 -3.90
CA ARG A 82 3.17 -8.44 -5.12
C ARG A 82 1.71 -8.02 -5.35
N GLN A 83 0.76 -8.93 -5.12
CA GLN A 83 -0.67 -8.63 -5.23
C GLN A 83 -1.10 -7.59 -4.19
N ILE A 84 -0.64 -7.71 -2.94
CA ILE A 84 -0.90 -6.73 -1.87
C ILE A 84 -0.39 -5.35 -2.28
N VAL A 85 0.83 -5.25 -2.82
CA VAL A 85 1.40 -3.96 -3.28
C VAL A 85 0.59 -3.38 -4.45
N GLN A 86 0.08 -4.19 -5.37
CA GLN A 86 -0.79 -3.73 -6.46
C GLN A 86 -2.13 -3.20 -5.94
N ILE A 87 -2.75 -3.93 -5.00
CA ILE A 87 -4.01 -3.50 -4.36
C ILE A 87 -3.80 -2.18 -3.61
N GLN A 88 -2.71 -2.04 -2.84
CA GLN A 88 -2.37 -0.81 -2.13
C GLN A 88 -2.19 0.38 -3.09
N LYS A 89 -1.56 0.17 -4.25
CA LYS A 89 -1.47 1.21 -5.29
C LYS A 89 -2.85 1.61 -5.83
N GLY A 90 -3.72 0.64 -6.08
CA GLY A 90 -5.11 0.87 -6.50
C GLY A 90 -5.90 1.71 -5.48
N ILE A 91 -5.86 1.31 -4.20
CA ILE A 91 -6.52 2.03 -3.11
C ILE A 91 -6.00 3.46 -2.99
N ARG A 92 -4.68 3.67 -3.09
CA ARG A 92 -4.08 5.01 -3.03
C ARG A 92 -4.54 5.90 -4.18
N CYS A 93 -4.62 5.37 -5.39
CA CYS A 93 -5.17 6.11 -6.54
C CYS A 93 -6.64 6.48 -6.32
N GLU A 94 -7.46 5.55 -5.83
CA GLU A 94 -8.88 5.81 -5.54
C GLU A 94 -9.07 6.91 -4.47
N GLN A 95 -8.28 6.87 -3.40
CA GLN A 95 -8.30 7.89 -2.35
C GLN A 95 -7.89 9.27 -2.88
N ILE A 96 -6.84 9.35 -3.72
CA ILE A 96 -6.43 10.60 -4.36
C ILE A 96 -7.54 11.16 -5.24
N CYS A 97 -8.19 10.31 -6.06
CA CYS A 97 -9.31 10.73 -6.91
C CYS A 97 -10.50 11.26 -6.08
N LYS A 98 -10.89 10.57 -5.00
CA LYS A 98 -11.96 11.03 -4.09
C LYS A 98 -11.63 12.40 -3.47
N MET A 99 -10.39 12.59 -3.04
CA MET A 99 -9.92 13.86 -2.48
C MET A 99 -9.88 15.00 -3.52
N GLN A 100 -9.52 14.72 -4.77
CA GLN A 100 -9.56 15.72 -5.84
C GLN A 100 -11.00 16.12 -6.18
N GLN A 101 -11.92 15.16 -6.23
CA GLN A 101 -13.34 15.42 -6.45
C GLN A 101 -13.97 16.23 -5.30
N SER A 102 -13.65 15.92 -4.04
CA SER A 102 -14.14 16.71 -2.91
C SER A 102 -13.58 18.13 -2.94
N LYS A 103 -12.30 18.31 -3.28
CA LYS A 103 -11.68 19.63 -3.48
C LYS A 103 -12.38 20.44 -4.59
N GLN A 104 -12.69 19.82 -5.73
CA GLN A 104 -13.45 20.49 -6.80
C GLN A 104 -14.84 20.91 -6.35
N LYS A 105 -15.58 20.02 -5.65
CA LYS A 105 -16.89 20.36 -5.09
C LYS A 105 -16.81 21.55 -4.13
N LEU A 106 -15.82 21.55 -3.24
CA LEU A 106 -15.62 22.63 -2.28
C LEU A 106 -15.30 23.95 -3.00
N ASN A 107 -14.41 23.92 -4.00
CA ASN A 107 -14.09 25.10 -4.81
C ASN A 107 -15.33 25.65 -5.53
N ASN A 108 -16.17 24.78 -6.09
CA ASN A 108 -17.41 25.21 -6.75
C ASN A 108 -18.40 25.84 -5.76
N GLN A 109 -18.55 25.27 -4.56
CA GLN A 109 -19.37 25.85 -3.50
C GLN A 109 -18.83 27.21 -3.05
N LEU A 110 -17.51 27.35 -2.95
CA LEU A 110 -16.85 28.59 -2.56
C LEU A 110 -16.99 29.66 -3.65
N GLN A 111 -16.88 29.30 -4.93
CA GLN A 111 -17.18 30.19 -6.05
C GLN A 111 -18.63 30.66 -6.06
N LEU A 112 -19.60 29.76 -5.84
CA LEU A 112 -21.01 30.12 -5.75
C LEU A 112 -21.27 31.06 -4.56
N PHE A 113 -20.66 30.79 -3.40
CA PHE A 113 -20.77 31.67 -2.24
C PHE A 113 -20.20 33.06 -2.54
N LEU A 114 -19.01 33.14 -3.15
CA LEU A 114 -18.40 34.42 -3.52
C LEU A 114 -19.19 35.18 -4.59
N GLN A 115 -19.74 34.48 -5.60
CA GLN A 115 -20.63 35.07 -6.60
C GLN A 115 -21.93 35.59 -5.97
N ASN A 116 -22.55 34.82 -5.08
CA ASN A 116 -23.76 35.24 -4.37
C ASN A 116 -23.49 36.47 -3.49
N ASN A 117 -22.33 36.56 -2.84
CA ASN A 117 -21.91 37.73 -2.08
C ASN A 117 -21.61 38.95 -2.96
N GLN A 118 -21.14 38.76 -4.20
CA GLN A 118 -20.94 39.86 -5.15
C GLN A 118 -22.26 40.37 -5.73
N ILE A 119 -23.22 39.48 -6.00
CA ILE A 119 -24.56 39.83 -6.49
C ILE A 119 -25.39 40.54 -5.41
N GLN A 120 -25.15 40.27 -4.13
CA GLN A 120 -25.89 40.84 -2.99
C GLN A 120 -25.45 42.24 -2.53
N ARG A 121 -24.45 42.88 -3.19
CA ARG A 121 -24.06 44.26 -2.86
C ARG A 121 -25.02 45.36 -3.35
N ASN A 122 -26.12 45.01 -4.02
CA ASN A 122 -27.06 45.98 -4.60
C ASN A 122 -28.38 46.15 -3.85
N SER A 123 -28.48 45.82 -2.55
CA SER A 123 -29.70 46.13 -1.79
C SER A 123 -29.40 46.59 -0.36
N GLU A 124 -29.80 47.81 -0.05
CA GLU A 124 -29.75 48.49 1.26
C GLU A 124 -30.40 47.67 2.42
N GLN A 125 -31.06 46.55 2.12
CA GLN A 125 -31.62 45.62 3.11
C GLN A 125 -30.54 44.82 3.90
N PHE A 126 -29.29 44.77 3.43
CA PHE A 126 -28.24 43.98 4.10
C PHE A 126 -27.63 44.65 5.34
N GLU A 127 -27.56 45.98 5.40
CA GLU A 127 -27.04 46.66 6.60
C GLU A 127 -27.96 46.44 7.82
N VAL A 128 -29.27 46.34 7.61
CA VAL A 128 -30.23 46.08 8.70
C VAL A 128 -30.12 44.64 9.22
N GLN A 129 -30.01 43.66 8.32
CA GLN A 129 -29.87 42.24 8.71
C GLN A 129 -28.52 41.96 9.39
N PHE A 130 -27.42 42.51 8.85
CA PHE A 130 -26.08 42.33 9.40
C PHE A 130 -25.92 42.99 10.78
N ASN A 131 -26.53 44.16 10.99
CA ASN A 131 -26.53 44.80 12.31
C ASN A 131 -27.35 44.02 13.35
N MET A 132 -28.50 43.44 12.96
CA MET A 132 -29.26 42.57 13.87
C MET A 132 -28.47 41.29 14.25
N ASP A 133 -27.82 40.64 13.29
CA ASP A 133 -27.05 39.43 13.57
C ASP A 133 -25.80 39.74 14.44
N LYS A 134 -25.19 40.92 14.27
CA LYS A 134 -24.09 41.39 15.10
C LYS A 134 -24.53 41.62 16.56
N ASP A 135 -25.66 42.30 16.78
CA ASP A 135 -26.16 42.57 18.13
C ASP A 135 -26.52 41.29 18.88
N VAL A 136 -27.09 40.31 18.19
CA VAL A 136 -27.39 38.98 18.75
C VAL A 136 -26.10 38.26 19.16
N LEU A 137 -25.07 38.27 18.32
CA LEU A 137 -23.77 37.65 18.63
C LEU A 137 -23.06 38.36 19.79
N GLU A 138 -23.10 39.69 19.86
CA GLU A 138 -22.55 40.46 20.99
C GLU A 138 -23.30 40.20 22.30
N GLN A 139 -24.61 39.95 22.23
CA GLN A 139 -25.40 39.57 23.39
C GLN A 139 -25.07 38.15 23.88
N GLN A 140 -24.90 37.19 22.96
CA GLN A 140 -24.46 35.83 23.28
C GLN A 140 -23.06 35.82 23.92
N LEU A 141 -22.13 36.60 23.37
CA LEU A 141 -20.77 36.70 23.93
C LEU A 141 -20.77 37.23 25.36
N ARG A 142 -21.56 38.28 25.65
CA ARG A 142 -21.71 38.82 27.01
C ARG A 142 -22.32 37.80 27.98
N GLN A 143 -23.28 36.98 27.51
CA GLN A 143 -23.87 35.94 28.34
C GLN A 143 -22.86 34.83 28.69
N GLU A 144 -22.05 34.38 27.73
CA GLU A 144 -21.02 33.36 27.98
C GLU A 144 -19.93 33.88 28.93
N GLN A 145 -19.47 35.13 28.75
CA GLN A 145 -18.52 35.77 29.67
C GLN A 145 -19.07 35.85 31.10
N GLN A 146 -20.36 36.17 31.26
CA GLN A 146 -21.00 36.22 32.58
C GLN A 146 -21.10 34.83 33.22
N LYS A 147 -21.39 33.79 32.43
CA LYS A 147 -21.41 32.39 32.93
C LYS A 147 -20.03 31.97 33.41
N GLU A 148 -18.98 32.27 32.65
CA GLU A 148 -17.60 31.96 33.01
C GLU A 148 -17.21 32.67 34.32
N TYR A 149 -17.52 33.96 34.44
CA TYR A 149 -17.29 34.73 35.67
C TYR A 149 -18.01 34.12 36.88
N ASN A 150 -19.28 33.75 36.72
CA ASN A 150 -20.05 33.12 37.80
C ASN A 150 -19.47 31.77 38.22
N LEU A 151 -18.98 30.97 37.26
CA LEU A 151 -18.34 29.69 37.56
C LEU A 151 -17.04 29.88 38.34
N VAL A 152 -16.18 30.80 37.90
CA VAL A 152 -14.93 31.14 38.61
C VAL A 152 -15.23 31.59 40.03
N ARG A 153 -16.23 32.46 40.21
CA ARG A 153 -16.68 32.93 41.52
C ARG A 153 -17.13 31.76 42.41
N GLN A 154 -17.97 30.85 41.91
CA GLN A 154 -18.43 29.68 42.67
C GLN A 154 -17.28 28.77 43.09
N ILE A 155 -16.32 28.53 42.22
CA ILE A 155 -15.13 27.73 42.53
C ILE A 155 -14.32 28.39 43.64
N LEU A 156 -14.08 29.69 43.55
CA LEU A 156 -13.35 30.44 44.58
C LEU A 156 -14.08 30.43 45.92
N GLU A 157 -15.41 30.61 45.93
CA GLU A 157 -16.23 30.52 47.15
C GLU A 157 -16.12 29.13 47.80
N GLN A 158 -16.20 28.06 47.00
CA GLN A 158 -16.03 26.68 47.50
C GLN A 158 -14.61 26.42 48.03
N GLN A 159 -13.58 26.93 47.35
CA GLN A 159 -12.20 26.82 47.82
C GLN A 159 -11.99 27.55 49.15
N ILE A 160 -12.56 28.75 49.32
CA ILE A 160 -12.51 29.50 50.57
C ILE A 160 -13.22 28.72 51.70
N ILE A 161 -14.40 28.13 51.42
CA ILE A 161 -15.12 27.30 52.40
C ILE A 161 -14.27 26.09 52.83
N LEU A 162 -13.64 25.41 51.87
CA LEU A 162 -12.76 24.26 52.16
C LEU A 162 -11.55 24.66 53.00
N ILE A 163 -10.88 25.77 52.66
CA ILE A 163 -9.74 26.29 53.44
C ILE A 163 -10.17 26.61 54.87
N LYS A 164 -11.29 27.31 55.05
CA LYS A 164 -11.82 27.63 56.39
C LYS A 164 -12.13 26.40 57.23
N LYS A 165 -12.62 25.31 56.61
CA LYS A 165 -12.87 24.02 57.31
C LYS A 165 -11.59 23.29 57.71
N ILE A 166 -10.49 23.46 56.98
CA ILE A 166 -9.19 22.83 57.28
C ILE A 166 -8.45 23.61 58.37
N CYS A 167 -8.61 24.93 58.40
CA CYS A 167 -7.94 25.81 59.36
C CYS A 167 -8.68 25.97 60.71
N GLN A 168 -9.82 25.29 60.91
CA GLN A 168 -10.52 25.15 62.19
C GLN A 168 -10.22 23.78 62.80
#